data_AF-A0A652L2X2-F1
#
_entry.id   AF-A0A652L2X2-F1
#
_cell.length_a   1.000
_cell.length_b   1.000
_cell.length_c   1.000
_cell.angle_alpha   90.00
_cell.angle_beta   90.00
_cell.angle_gamma   90.00
#
_symmetry.space_group_name_H-M   'P 1'
#
loop_
_entity.id
_entity.type
_entity.pdbx_description
1 polymer ?
#
loop_
_entity_poly.entity_id
_entity_poly.type
_entity_poly.pdbx_seq_one_letter_code
_entity_poly.pdbx_strand_id
1 'polypeptide(L)'
;MDDTTGTLDEALERLHATGPERNGWLSNHAPMAVEALVRRGQAPAVHRWLDRYRHKLEDMPSPCSPVTDGDWREALGDPSRIADWTRHFERAVEERPWREVLAEWWPRLLPGIAGGATHPVIRTGHAVRTLLTTGETAPRRAELAHALGYWAARHRPLRAVAPLPSAPSAAAALDAVPAVRSQEGGIRVRLEQLTAFPRWGSAPDPDTAHTRLTELVTAATHRYATHGHGEPVMLVHAATAPNAVLRTLPALPRELWAASLAAAWAASAAVTAAYTPPEPLPYTAGTLAPEEIFERAAAHGDDHTIKFCDTALDVGDPTAMAAALRSIELNEPVF
;
A
#
# COMPACT_ATOMS: atom_id res chain seq x y z
N MET A 1 -9.28 -11.87 -14.95
CA MET A 1 -10.59 -11.60 -15.57
C MET A 1 -10.72 -10.10 -15.66
N ASP A 2 -10.95 -9.56 -16.85
CA ASP A 2 -11.25 -8.15 -17.01
C ASP A 2 -12.62 -7.86 -16.41
N ASP A 3 -12.76 -6.77 -15.66
CA ASP A 3 -14.06 -6.32 -15.18
C ASP A 3 -14.87 -5.77 -16.36
N THR A 4 -15.72 -6.62 -16.92
CA THR A 4 -16.70 -6.24 -17.95
C THR A 4 -18.03 -5.75 -17.34
N THR A 5 -18.15 -5.75 -16.01
CA THR A 5 -19.40 -5.43 -15.32
C THR A 5 -19.58 -3.94 -15.05
N GLY A 6 -18.49 -3.15 -15.06
CA GLY A 6 -18.51 -1.72 -14.71
C GLY A 6 -18.52 -1.46 -13.20
N THR A 7 -18.58 -2.51 -12.38
CA THR A 7 -18.68 -2.40 -10.91
C THR A 7 -17.54 -1.59 -10.29
N LEU A 8 -16.30 -1.79 -10.77
CA LEU A 8 -15.17 -1.03 -10.23
C LEU A 8 -15.32 0.47 -10.53
N ASP A 9 -15.72 0.82 -11.73
CA ASP A 9 -15.83 2.21 -12.17
C ASP A 9 -16.93 2.94 -11.38
N GLU A 10 -18.10 2.33 -11.21
CA GLU A 10 -19.19 2.86 -10.37
C GLU A 10 -18.78 3.00 -8.89
N ALA A 11 -18.00 2.05 -8.38
CA ALA A 11 -17.47 2.10 -7.01
C ALA A 11 -16.47 3.24 -6.84
N LEU A 12 -15.57 3.45 -7.81
CA LEU A 12 -14.59 4.52 -7.80
C LEU A 12 -15.28 5.90 -7.85
N GLU A 13 -16.26 6.09 -8.73
CA GLU A 13 -17.03 7.35 -8.82
C GLU A 13 -17.70 7.72 -7.49
N ARG A 14 -18.29 6.73 -6.80
CA ARG A 14 -18.84 6.92 -5.45
C ARG A 14 -17.77 7.35 -4.43
N LEU A 15 -16.57 6.78 -4.54
CA LEU A 15 -15.48 7.02 -3.60
C LEU A 15 -14.75 8.34 -3.85
N HIS A 16 -14.72 8.83 -5.09
CA HIS A 16 -14.09 10.12 -5.43
C HIS A 16 -14.81 11.32 -4.81
N ALA A 17 -16.09 11.16 -4.43
CA ALA A 17 -16.82 12.15 -3.63
C ALA A 17 -16.32 12.24 -2.16
N THR A 18 -15.48 11.31 -1.71
CA THR A 18 -15.02 11.20 -0.32
C THR A 18 -13.54 11.50 -0.16
N GLY A 19 -13.15 11.96 1.02
CA GLY A 19 -11.77 12.19 1.38
C GLY A 19 -10.96 10.88 1.46
N PRO A 20 -9.62 10.96 1.31
CA PRO A 20 -8.74 9.80 1.49
C PRO A 20 -8.52 9.44 2.97
N GLU A 21 -9.12 10.17 3.91
CA GLU A 21 -8.98 9.96 5.35
C GLU A 21 -10.29 10.27 6.09
N ARG A 22 -10.39 9.73 7.32
CA ARG A 22 -11.35 10.09 8.35
C ARG A 22 -10.65 10.49 9.63
N ASN A 23 -11.30 11.28 10.49
CA ASN A 23 -10.72 11.82 11.72
C ASN A 23 -9.34 12.48 11.49
N GLY A 24 -9.10 13.05 10.30
CA GLY A 24 -7.85 13.72 9.93
C GLY A 24 -6.58 12.86 9.81
N TRP A 25 -6.63 11.54 10.02
CA TRP A 25 -5.44 10.68 9.88
C TRP A 25 -5.69 9.20 9.59
N LEU A 26 -6.92 8.69 9.72
CA LEU A 26 -7.22 7.28 9.46
C LEU A 26 -7.56 7.12 7.97
N SER A 27 -6.79 6.32 7.25
CA SER A 27 -6.94 6.23 5.78
C SER A 27 -8.29 5.63 5.36
N ASN A 28 -8.85 6.17 4.28
CA ASN A 28 -9.92 5.54 3.53
C ASN A 28 -9.32 4.39 2.70
N HIS A 29 -9.68 3.16 3.05
CA HIS A 29 -9.14 1.97 2.44
C HIS A 29 -9.98 1.45 1.27
N ALA A 30 -11.17 2.01 1.07
CA ALA A 30 -12.16 1.46 0.15
C ALA A 30 -11.67 1.33 -1.29
N PRO A 31 -10.96 2.30 -1.91
CA PRO A 31 -10.50 2.16 -3.30
C PRO A 31 -9.62 0.90 -3.52
N MET A 32 -8.74 0.60 -2.56
CA MET A 32 -7.88 -0.59 -2.61
C MET A 32 -8.67 -1.88 -2.36
N ALA A 33 -9.64 -1.84 -1.43
CA ALA A 33 -10.46 -3.00 -1.11
C ALA A 33 -11.42 -3.38 -2.25
N VAL A 34 -12.10 -2.40 -2.86
CA VAL A 34 -13.02 -2.67 -3.98
C VAL A 34 -12.29 -3.16 -5.22
N GLU A 35 -11.11 -2.62 -5.51
CA GLU A 35 -10.26 -3.12 -6.61
C GLU A 35 -9.84 -4.57 -6.35
N ALA A 36 -9.41 -4.91 -5.13
CA ALA A 36 -9.03 -6.27 -4.76
C ALA A 36 -10.23 -7.23 -4.87
N LEU A 37 -11.41 -6.82 -4.40
CA LEU A 37 -12.65 -7.59 -4.52
C LEU A 37 -12.99 -7.88 -5.98
N VAL A 38 -13.04 -6.86 -6.84
CA VAL A 38 -13.35 -7.04 -8.26
C VAL A 38 -12.32 -7.96 -8.93
N ARG A 39 -11.03 -7.71 -8.74
CA ARG A 39 -9.94 -8.49 -9.34
C ARG A 39 -10.04 -9.99 -9.00
N ARG A 40 -10.48 -10.31 -7.79
CA ARG A 40 -10.58 -11.68 -7.27
C ARG A 40 -11.99 -12.26 -7.40
N GLY A 41 -12.80 -11.74 -8.33
CA GLY A 41 -14.09 -12.31 -8.70
C GLY A 41 -15.25 -11.99 -7.74
N GLN A 42 -15.05 -11.06 -6.81
CA GLN A 42 -16.04 -10.66 -5.79
C GLN A 42 -16.78 -9.36 -6.16
N ALA A 43 -16.84 -9.02 -7.45
CA ALA A 43 -17.56 -7.84 -7.94
C ALA A 43 -19.02 -7.75 -7.43
N PRO A 44 -19.83 -8.84 -7.40
CA PRO A 44 -21.21 -8.77 -6.89
C PRO A 44 -21.34 -8.32 -5.42
N ALA A 45 -20.26 -8.40 -4.62
CA ALA A 45 -20.27 -8.00 -3.21
C ALA A 45 -19.90 -6.51 -3.00
N VAL A 46 -19.32 -5.83 -4.00
CA VAL A 46 -18.66 -4.53 -3.85
C VAL A 46 -19.58 -3.44 -3.33
N HIS A 47 -20.75 -3.24 -3.94
CA HIS A 47 -21.65 -2.16 -3.51
C HIS A 47 -22.22 -2.41 -2.11
N ARG A 48 -22.56 -3.66 -1.78
CA ARG A 48 -22.98 -4.04 -0.42
C ARG A 48 -21.86 -3.82 0.59
N TRP A 49 -20.62 -4.14 0.24
CA TRP A 49 -19.46 -3.89 1.07
C TRP A 49 -19.27 -2.39 1.31
N LEU A 50 -19.36 -1.57 0.26
CA LEU A 50 -19.25 -0.10 0.34
C LEU A 50 -20.34 0.54 1.20
N ASP A 51 -21.58 0.08 1.09
CA ASP A 51 -22.70 0.61 1.87
C ASP A 51 -22.46 0.44 3.37
N ARG A 52 -21.82 -0.66 3.76
CA ARG A 52 -21.44 -0.91 5.15
C ARG A 52 -20.16 -0.18 5.55
N TYR A 53 -19.22 -0.01 4.62
CA TYR A 53 -18.00 0.79 4.84
C TYR A 53 -18.28 2.29 5.00
N ARG A 54 -19.45 2.79 4.56
CA ARG A 54 -19.81 4.21 4.55
C ARG A 54 -19.55 4.96 5.87
N HIS A 55 -19.68 4.31 7.03
CA HIS A 55 -19.42 4.92 8.34
C HIS A 55 -17.93 5.29 8.56
N LYS A 56 -17.02 4.78 7.73
CA LYS A 56 -15.60 5.13 7.70
C LYS A 56 -15.26 6.18 6.61
N LEU A 57 -16.26 6.72 5.91
CA LEU A 57 -16.06 7.73 4.88
C LEU A 57 -16.40 9.12 5.43
N GLU A 58 -15.55 10.09 5.10
CA GLU A 58 -15.79 11.51 5.32
C GLU A 58 -15.75 12.23 3.97
N ASP A 59 -16.42 13.39 3.89
CA ASP A 59 -16.43 14.20 2.68
C ASP A 59 -15.01 14.66 2.30
N MET A 60 -14.78 14.87 1.01
CA MET A 60 -13.54 15.48 0.56
C MET A 60 -13.39 16.89 1.20
N PRO A 61 -12.24 17.23 1.83
CA PRO A 61 -12.02 18.56 2.35
C PRO A 61 -12.18 19.64 1.28
N SER A 62 -12.58 20.84 1.71
CA SER A 62 -12.61 21.97 0.78
C SER A 62 -11.19 22.35 0.36
N PRO A 63 -10.93 22.60 -0.93
CA PRO A 63 -9.66 23.12 -1.41
C PRO A 63 -9.45 24.56 -0.92
N CYS A 64 -8.20 24.94 -0.72
CA CYS A 64 -7.86 26.25 -0.16
C CYS A 64 -7.03 27.10 -1.12
N SER A 65 -6.01 26.52 -1.74
CA SER A 65 -5.14 27.21 -2.70
C SER A 65 -4.65 26.22 -3.74
N PRO A 66 -4.83 26.48 -5.05
CA PRO A 66 -4.36 25.59 -6.09
C PRO A 66 -2.87 25.27 -5.95
N VAL A 67 -2.51 24.00 -6.19
CA VAL A 67 -1.10 23.60 -6.39
C VAL A 67 -0.75 23.74 -7.86
N THR A 68 0.40 24.35 -8.15
CA THR A 68 0.90 24.61 -9.50
C THR A 68 2.30 24.03 -9.71
N ASP A 69 2.73 23.90 -10.96
CA ASP A 69 4.07 23.41 -11.29
C ASP A 69 5.19 24.32 -10.75
N GLY A 70 4.89 25.60 -10.49
CA GLY A 70 5.86 26.58 -9.96
C GLY A 70 6.05 26.51 -8.45
N ASP A 71 5.04 26.09 -7.69
CA ASP A 71 5.00 26.21 -6.22
C ASP A 71 4.73 24.89 -5.48
N TRP A 72 4.60 23.76 -6.20
CA TRP A 72 4.24 22.47 -5.61
C TRP A 72 5.12 22.03 -4.44
N ARG A 73 6.40 22.43 -4.43
CA ARG A 73 7.34 22.07 -3.35
C ARG A 73 6.91 22.64 -2.00
N GLU A 74 6.25 23.80 -1.99
CA GLU A 74 5.78 24.45 -0.77
C GLU A 74 4.54 23.75 -0.20
N ALA A 75 3.74 23.10 -1.06
CA ALA A 75 2.56 22.34 -0.66
C ALA A 75 2.88 20.87 -0.29
N LEU A 76 4.07 20.37 -0.63
CA LEU A 76 4.42 18.96 -0.47
C LEU A 76 4.50 18.58 1.02
N GLY A 77 3.75 17.56 1.41
CA GLY A 77 3.70 17.10 2.80
C GLY A 77 2.81 17.93 3.71
N ASP A 78 1.97 18.82 3.16
CA ASP A 78 0.94 19.55 3.91
C ASP A 78 -0.43 18.84 3.81
N PRO A 79 -0.90 18.22 4.92
CA PRO A 79 -2.21 17.60 5.01
C PRO A 79 -3.40 18.46 4.63
N SER A 80 -3.32 19.77 4.87
CA SER A 80 -4.43 20.69 4.62
C SER A 80 -4.67 20.90 3.12
N ARG A 81 -3.67 20.60 2.29
CA ARG A 81 -3.68 20.78 0.83
C ARG A 81 -4.16 19.55 0.08
N ILE A 82 -4.79 18.58 0.74
CA ILE A 82 -5.12 17.29 0.14
C ILE A 82 -6.06 17.40 -1.08
N ALA A 83 -7.09 18.25 -0.99
CA ALA A 83 -8.00 18.51 -2.10
C ALA A 83 -7.33 19.31 -3.24
N ASP A 84 -6.39 20.21 -2.90
CA ASP A 84 -5.62 20.97 -3.88
C ASP A 84 -4.66 20.05 -4.66
N TRP A 85 -4.03 19.10 -3.97
CA TRP A 85 -3.20 18.06 -4.56
C TRP A 85 -4.00 17.12 -5.47
N THR A 86 -5.18 16.65 -5.03
CA THR A 86 -6.06 15.84 -5.89
C THR A 86 -6.40 16.58 -7.19
N ARG A 87 -6.83 17.84 -7.11
CA ARG A 87 -7.14 18.66 -8.29
C ARG A 87 -5.93 18.93 -9.19
N HIS A 88 -4.74 19.03 -8.61
CA HIS A 88 -3.50 19.14 -9.39
C HIS A 88 -3.27 17.89 -10.23
N PHE A 89 -3.37 16.70 -9.62
CA PHE A 89 -3.16 15.46 -10.35
C PHE A 89 -4.29 15.11 -11.31
N GLU A 90 -5.55 15.46 -11.01
CA GLU A 90 -6.68 15.27 -11.94
C GLU A 90 -6.42 16.00 -13.25
N ARG A 91 -6.08 17.30 -13.17
CA ARG A 91 -5.67 18.09 -14.35
C ARG A 91 -4.48 17.46 -15.06
N ALA A 92 -3.46 17.05 -14.32
CA ALA A 92 -2.24 16.49 -14.92
C ALA A 92 -2.51 15.20 -15.72
N VAL A 93 -3.36 14.28 -15.23
CA VAL A 93 -3.70 13.02 -15.93
C VAL A 93 -4.77 13.18 -17.01
N GLU A 94 -5.48 14.30 -17.02
CA GLU A 94 -6.36 14.72 -18.13
C GLU A 94 -5.56 15.31 -19.30
N GLU A 95 -4.54 16.12 -19.00
CA GLU A 95 -3.73 16.83 -19.99
C GLU A 95 -2.61 15.99 -20.60
N ARG A 96 -2.10 14.98 -19.88
CA ARG A 96 -0.95 14.16 -20.28
C ARG A 96 -1.19 12.68 -20.05
N PRO A 97 -0.48 11.78 -20.77
CA PRO A 97 -0.54 10.34 -20.50
C PRO A 97 -0.20 10.05 -19.02
N TRP A 98 -1.04 9.25 -18.35
CA TRP A 98 -0.89 8.98 -16.91
C TRP A 98 0.48 8.38 -16.54
N ARG A 99 1.08 7.61 -17.45
CA ARG A 99 2.43 7.03 -17.27
C ARG A 99 3.51 8.09 -17.17
N GLU A 100 3.39 9.19 -17.91
CA GLU A 100 4.34 10.31 -17.86
C GLU A 100 4.21 11.05 -16.53
N VAL A 101 2.97 11.32 -16.08
CA VAL A 101 2.71 11.92 -14.77
C VAL A 101 3.26 11.05 -13.65
N LEU A 102 3.02 9.73 -13.71
CA LEU A 102 3.54 8.78 -12.75
C LEU A 102 5.07 8.77 -12.75
N ALA A 103 5.72 8.65 -13.90
CA ALA A 103 7.18 8.62 -14.01
C ALA A 103 7.84 9.92 -13.49
N GLU A 104 7.20 11.06 -13.71
CA GLU A 104 7.65 12.36 -13.22
C GLU A 104 7.58 12.45 -11.68
N TRP A 105 6.47 12.01 -11.10
CA TRP A 105 6.19 12.19 -9.67
C TRP A 105 6.70 11.06 -8.78
N TRP A 106 6.85 9.86 -9.32
CA TRP A 106 7.34 8.70 -8.59
C TRP A 106 8.63 8.98 -7.81
N PRO A 107 9.75 9.42 -8.42
CA PRO A 107 10.98 9.69 -7.68
C PRO A 107 10.84 10.87 -6.69
N ARG A 108 9.89 11.79 -6.90
CA ARG A 108 9.62 12.92 -5.98
C ARG A 108 8.90 12.45 -4.71
N LEU A 109 8.06 11.43 -4.82
CA LEU A 109 7.21 10.92 -3.74
C LEU A 109 7.84 9.74 -2.97
N LEU A 110 8.71 8.96 -3.62
CA LEU A 110 9.41 7.82 -3.01
C LEU A 110 10.09 8.14 -1.66
N PRO A 111 10.75 9.30 -1.45
CA PRO A 111 11.36 9.60 -0.15
C PRO A 111 10.35 9.56 1.01
N GLY A 112 9.10 9.94 0.75
CA GLY A 112 7.99 9.94 1.72
C GLY A 112 7.11 8.69 1.70
N ILE A 113 7.57 7.56 1.18
CA ILE A 113 6.80 6.32 1.02
C ILE A 113 6.15 5.80 2.33
N ALA A 114 6.75 6.06 3.49
CA ALA A 114 6.20 5.68 4.79
C ALA A 114 5.09 6.63 5.29
N GLY A 115 4.92 7.79 4.64
CA GLY A 115 3.87 8.76 4.92
C GLY A 115 2.47 8.16 4.78
N GLY A 116 1.51 8.64 5.58
CA GLY A 116 0.16 8.07 5.61
C GLY A 116 0.13 6.58 5.98
N ALA A 117 1.14 6.09 6.70
CA ALA A 117 1.30 4.66 7.02
C ALA A 117 1.36 3.77 5.78
N THR A 118 2.10 4.20 4.75
CA THR A 118 2.25 3.54 3.43
C THR A 118 0.97 3.43 2.59
N HIS A 119 -0.19 3.86 3.10
CA HIS A 119 -1.44 3.87 2.33
C HIS A 119 -1.37 4.55 0.98
N PRO A 120 -0.69 5.70 0.82
CA PRO A 120 -0.66 6.36 -0.48
C PRO A 120 0.00 5.50 -1.57
N VAL A 121 1.16 4.89 -1.29
CA VAL A 121 1.82 4.00 -2.27
C VAL A 121 1.00 2.74 -2.53
N ILE A 122 0.32 2.21 -1.51
CA ILE A 122 -0.58 1.07 -1.67
C ILE A 122 -1.72 1.44 -2.62
N ARG A 123 -2.40 2.57 -2.36
CA ARG A 123 -3.47 3.10 -3.22
C ARG A 123 -2.99 3.32 -4.65
N THR A 124 -1.80 3.89 -4.84
CA THR A 124 -1.19 4.08 -6.16
C THR A 124 -0.95 2.75 -6.86
N GLY A 125 -0.41 1.73 -6.18
CA GLY A 125 -0.15 0.42 -6.79
C GLY A 125 -1.43 -0.31 -7.19
N HIS A 126 -2.52 -0.17 -6.43
CA HIS A 126 -3.84 -0.67 -6.83
C HIS A 126 -4.36 0.07 -8.09
N ALA A 127 -4.31 1.40 -8.12
CA ALA A 127 -4.73 2.21 -9.27
C ALA A 127 -3.94 1.88 -10.55
N VAL A 128 -2.61 1.78 -10.43
CA VAL A 128 -1.72 1.43 -11.55
C VAL A 128 -2.00 0.02 -12.05
N ARG A 129 -2.19 -0.96 -11.15
CA ARG A 129 -2.53 -2.32 -11.54
C ARG A 129 -3.82 -2.34 -12.38
N THR A 130 -4.86 -1.64 -11.94
CA THR A 130 -6.11 -1.51 -12.71
C THR A 130 -5.87 -0.93 -14.10
N LEU A 131 -5.16 0.20 -14.20
CA LEU A 131 -4.84 0.83 -15.48
C LEU A 131 -4.05 -0.10 -16.42
N LEU A 132 -3.14 -0.90 -15.88
CA LEU A 132 -2.34 -1.85 -16.64
C LEU A 132 -3.15 -3.07 -17.12
N THR A 133 -4.04 -3.60 -16.30
CA THR A 133 -4.65 -4.92 -16.56
C THR A 133 -6.06 -4.85 -17.12
N THR A 134 -6.84 -3.81 -16.83
CA THR A 134 -8.25 -3.72 -17.24
C THR A 134 -8.53 -2.56 -18.19
N GLY A 135 -7.51 -1.76 -18.55
CA GLY A 135 -7.62 -0.63 -19.47
C GLY A 135 -8.01 0.69 -18.81
N GLU A 136 -7.91 1.76 -19.59
CA GLU A 136 -8.10 3.14 -19.13
C GLU A 136 -9.56 3.59 -19.25
N THR A 137 -10.10 4.13 -18.16
CA THR A 137 -11.39 4.84 -18.12
C THR A 137 -11.22 6.12 -17.29
N ALA A 138 -12.18 7.05 -17.37
CA ALA A 138 -12.09 8.29 -16.61
C ALA A 138 -12.02 8.04 -15.08
N PRO A 139 -12.86 7.18 -14.47
CA PRO A 139 -12.75 6.87 -13.04
C PRO A 139 -11.40 6.25 -12.65
N ARG A 140 -10.81 5.39 -13.50
CA ARG A 140 -9.52 4.75 -13.20
C ARG A 140 -8.35 5.73 -13.25
N ARG A 141 -8.36 6.69 -14.19
CA ARG A 141 -7.36 7.77 -14.23
C ARG A 141 -7.53 8.72 -13.04
N ALA A 142 -8.78 9.07 -12.69
CA ALA A 142 -9.08 9.86 -11.51
C ALA A 142 -8.59 9.16 -10.23
N GLU A 143 -8.76 7.84 -10.11
CA GLU A 143 -8.24 7.10 -8.93
C GLU A 143 -6.72 7.19 -8.79
N LEU A 144 -5.97 7.15 -9.90
CA LEU A 144 -4.53 7.42 -9.85
C LEU A 144 -4.24 8.84 -9.36
N ALA A 145 -4.99 9.84 -9.84
CA ALA A 145 -4.84 11.22 -9.39
C ALA A 145 -5.12 11.39 -7.90
N HIS A 146 -6.20 10.78 -7.38
CA HIS A 146 -6.50 10.77 -5.95
C HIS A 146 -5.40 10.09 -5.13
N ALA A 147 -4.84 8.98 -5.62
CA ALA A 147 -3.74 8.28 -4.96
C ALA A 147 -2.46 9.12 -4.88
N LEU A 148 -2.06 9.74 -5.99
CA LEU A 148 -0.90 10.64 -6.05
C LEU A 148 -1.11 11.90 -5.21
N GLY A 149 -2.31 12.47 -5.23
CA GLY A 149 -2.66 13.63 -4.41
C GLY A 149 -2.59 13.33 -2.92
N TYR A 150 -3.08 12.16 -2.52
CA TYR A 150 -2.93 11.68 -1.15
C TYR A 150 -1.46 11.51 -0.76
N TRP A 151 -0.65 10.94 -1.64
CA TRP A 151 0.78 10.74 -1.40
C TRP A 151 1.50 12.07 -1.25
N ALA A 152 1.25 13.04 -2.12
CA ALA A 152 1.85 14.36 -2.04
C ALA A 152 1.47 15.09 -0.74
N ALA A 153 0.19 15.04 -0.32
CA ALA A 153 -0.27 15.66 0.91
C ALA A 153 0.29 15.00 2.19
N ARG A 154 0.51 13.67 2.17
CA ARG A 154 1.10 12.92 3.30
C ARG A 154 2.59 12.65 3.16
N HIS A 155 3.25 13.25 2.18
CA HIS A 155 4.66 13.04 1.92
C HIS A 155 5.49 13.46 3.14
N ARG A 156 6.10 12.47 3.79
CA ARG A 156 6.96 12.69 4.95
C ARG A 156 8.16 11.76 4.88
N PRO A 157 9.35 12.27 4.52
CA PRO A 157 10.55 11.45 4.51
C PRO A 157 10.88 10.88 5.88
N LEU A 158 11.39 9.65 5.90
CA LEU A 158 11.98 9.08 7.11
C LEU A 158 13.22 9.88 7.50
N ARG A 159 13.48 9.98 8.80
CA ARG A 159 14.77 10.51 9.29
C ARG A 159 15.89 9.57 8.85
N ALA A 160 17.09 10.11 8.67
CA ALA A 160 18.26 9.30 8.37
C ALA A 160 18.49 8.26 9.48
N VAL A 161 18.66 7.00 9.09
CA VAL A 161 18.94 5.88 9.98
C VAL A 161 20.34 5.32 9.71
N ALA A 162 20.99 4.79 10.73
CA ALA A 162 22.32 4.20 10.59
C ALA A 162 22.27 2.87 9.80
N PRO A 163 23.26 2.58 8.94
CA PRO A 163 23.34 1.27 8.30
C PRO A 163 23.85 0.22 9.28
N LEU A 164 23.16 -0.91 9.36
CA LEU A 164 23.61 -2.14 10.01
C LEU A 164 24.36 -3.04 9.00
N PRO A 165 24.99 -4.16 9.44
CA PRO A 165 25.59 -5.12 8.54
C PRO A 165 24.65 -5.58 7.41
N SER A 166 25.25 -6.03 6.31
CA SER A 166 24.48 -6.51 5.16
C SER A 166 23.82 -7.85 5.49
N ALA A 167 22.57 -8.02 5.05
CA ALA A 167 21.85 -9.28 5.18
C ALA A 167 21.90 -10.09 3.87
N PRO A 168 21.98 -11.43 3.94
CA PRO A 168 22.11 -12.28 2.75
C PRO A 168 20.80 -12.46 1.96
N SER A 169 19.65 -12.18 2.58
CA SER A 169 18.31 -12.31 1.99
C SER A 169 17.34 -11.29 2.58
N ALA A 170 16.19 -11.08 1.95
CA ALA A 170 15.13 -10.22 2.45
C ALA A 170 14.59 -10.69 3.80
N ALA A 171 14.43 -12.00 3.98
CA ALA A 171 13.97 -12.59 5.24
C ALA A 171 14.98 -12.33 6.37
N ALA A 172 16.26 -12.61 6.14
CA ALA A 172 17.31 -12.31 7.10
C ALA A 172 17.45 -10.81 7.38
N ALA A 173 17.18 -9.97 6.39
CA ALA A 173 17.15 -8.52 6.56
C ALA A 173 16.00 -8.10 7.48
N LEU A 174 14.78 -8.60 7.27
CA LEU A 174 13.62 -8.30 8.12
C LEU A 174 13.82 -8.81 9.56
N ASP A 175 14.41 -9.99 9.74
CA ASP A 175 14.75 -10.53 11.07
C ASP A 175 15.75 -9.67 11.83
N ALA A 176 16.68 -9.02 11.11
CA ALA A 176 17.70 -8.17 11.69
C ALA A 176 17.25 -6.71 11.92
N VAL A 177 16.00 -6.36 11.61
CA VAL A 177 15.46 -5.02 11.88
C VAL A 177 15.23 -4.85 13.39
N PRO A 178 15.87 -3.88 14.05
CA PRO A 178 15.64 -3.64 15.47
C PRO A 178 14.24 -3.03 15.69
N ALA A 179 13.52 -3.54 16.68
CA ALA A 179 12.27 -2.94 17.13
C ALA A 179 12.50 -1.53 17.70
N VAL A 180 11.50 -0.66 17.58
CA VAL A 180 11.50 0.66 18.25
C VAL A 180 11.53 0.49 19.77
N ARG A 181 12.10 1.48 20.47
CA ARG A 181 12.30 1.41 21.92
C ARG A 181 10.99 1.39 22.71
N SER A 182 9.99 2.15 22.27
CA SER A 182 8.65 2.18 22.86
C SER A 182 7.59 1.83 21.83
N GLN A 183 6.73 0.89 22.19
CA GLN A 183 5.54 0.49 21.43
C GLN A 183 4.32 1.38 21.78
N GLU A 184 4.50 2.47 22.52
CA GLU A 184 3.42 3.42 22.77
C GLU A 184 3.13 4.30 21.56
N GLY A 185 1.85 4.63 21.36
CA GLY A 185 1.39 5.46 20.25
C GLY A 185 1.34 4.74 18.89
N GLY A 186 0.78 5.42 17.90
CA GLY A 186 0.64 4.91 16.54
C GLY A 186 1.90 5.11 15.68
N ILE A 187 1.81 4.71 14.42
CA ILE A 187 2.95 4.65 13.48
C ILE A 187 3.73 5.97 13.40
N ARG A 188 3.05 7.13 13.43
CA ARG A 188 3.71 8.45 13.38
C ARG A 188 4.75 8.63 14.49
N VAL A 189 4.43 8.20 15.72
CA VAL A 189 5.32 8.29 16.88
C VAL A 189 6.42 7.25 16.76
N ARG A 190 6.10 6.03 16.35
CA ARG A 190 7.07 4.94 16.21
C ARG A 190 8.11 5.20 15.11
N LEU A 191 7.71 5.80 13.99
CA LEU A 191 8.63 6.18 12.90
C LEU A 191 9.68 7.22 13.35
N GLU A 192 9.38 8.06 14.33
CA GLU A 192 10.34 9.05 14.87
C GLU A 192 11.43 8.40 15.73
N GLN A 193 11.23 7.15 16.15
CA GLN A 193 12.15 6.39 16.98
C GLN A 193 13.13 5.51 16.18
N LEU A 194 13.00 5.45 14.85
CA LEU A 194 13.85 4.60 14.00
C LEU A 194 15.32 5.01 14.12
N THR A 195 16.19 4.03 14.37
CA THR A 195 17.63 4.29 14.57
C THR A 195 18.51 3.71 13.48
N ALA A 196 18.21 2.50 13.00
CA ALA A 196 19.10 1.77 12.10
C ALA A 196 18.37 0.69 11.29
N PHE A 197 18.85 0.39 10.08
CA PHE A 197 18.35 -0.71 9.24
C PHE A 197 19.48 -1.55 8.66
N PRO A 198 19.28 -2.87 8.45
CA PRO A 198 20.17 -3.71 7.65
C PRO A 198 20.38 -3.19 6.23
N ARG A 199 21.59 -3.36 5.70
CA ARG A 199 21.89 -3.06 4.30
C ARG A 199 21.40 -4.20 3.41
N TRP A 200 20.37 -3.96 2.61
CA TRP A 200 19.83 -4.96 1.67
C TRP A 200 19.23 -4.37 0.38
N GLY A 201 18.33 -3.39 0.47
CA GLY A 201 17.50 -2.87 -0.64
C GLY A 201 18.19 -2.11 -1.79
N SER A 202 19.42 -2.46 -2.16
CA SER A 202 20.14 -1.93 -3.33
C SER A 202 20.20 -2.97 -4.45
N ALA A 203 20.19 -2.53 -5.70
CA ALA A 203 20.39 -3.39 -6.87
C ALA A 203 21.26 -2.67 -7.92
N PRO A 204 22.15 -3.37 -8.64
CA PRO A 204 23.01 -2.79 -9.67
C PRO A 204 22.29 -2.50 -10.98
N ASP A 205 21.15 -3.17 -11.22
CA ASP A 205 20.38 -3.08 -12.46
C ASP A 205 18.88 -3.29 -12.19
N PRO A 206 17.99 -2.95 -13.15
CA PRO A 206 16.54 -3.08 -12.97
C PRO A 206 16.07 -4.52 -12.75
N ASP A 207 16.65 -5.53 -13.41
CA ASP A 207 16.17 -6.92 -13.29
C ASP A 207 16.53 -7.49 -11.92
N THR A 208 17.72 -7.15 -11.39
CA THR A 208 18.07 -7.44 -10.01
C THR A 208 17.15 -6.70 -9.03
N ALA A 209 16.74 -5.45 -9.34
CA ALA A 209 15.81 -4.70 -8.50
C ALA A 209 14.43 -5.38 -8.44
N HIS A 210 13.92 -5.83 -9.57
CA HIS A 210 12.67 -6.57 -9.65
C HIS A 210 12.75 -7.89 -8.86
N THR A 211 13.78 -8.70 -9.08
CA THR A 211 13.98 -9.98 -8.35
C THR A 211 14.05 -9.77 -6.84
N ARG A 212 14.82 -8.79 -6.37
CA ARG A 212 14.89 -8.47 -4.93
C ARG A 212 13.55 -7.98 -4.42
N LEU A 213 12.84 -7.12 -5.16
CA LEU A 213 11.55 -6.63 -4.70
C LEU A 213 10.52 -7.78 -4.56
N THR A 214 10.52 -8.74 -5.50
CA THR A 214 9.75 -9.98 -5.36
C THR A 214 10.15 -10.76 -4.11
N GLU A 215 11.46 -10.91 -3.84
CA GLU A 215 11.98 -11.55 -2.62
C GLU A 215 11.47 -10.85 -1.35
N LEU A 216 11.44 -9.51 -1.32
CA LEU A 216 10.91 -8.73 -0.19
C LEU A 216 9.42 -8.97 0.03
N VAL A 217 8.62 -8.97 -1.03
CA VAL A 217 7.18 -9.23 -0.95
C VAL A 217 6.92 -10.63 -0.39
N THR A 218 7.62 -11.64 -0.90
CA THR A 218 7.52 -13.02 -0.40
C THR A 218 7.93 -13.10 1.07
N ALA A 219 9.11 -12.56 1.43
CA ALA A 219 9.62 -12.62 2.80
C ALA A 219 8.71 -11.90 3.80
N ALA A 220 8.20 -10.71 3.47
CA ALA A 220 7.29 -9.96 4.33
C ALA A 220 5.93 -10.66 4.49
N THR A 221 5.40 -11.26 3.41
CA THR A 221 4.17 -12.06 3.45
C THR A 221 4.34 -13.28 4.34
N HIS A 222 5.44 -14.02 4.18
CA HIS A 222 5.76 -15.19 5.02
C HIS A 222 5.93 -14.81 6.49
N ARG A 223 6.64 -13.70 6.76
CA ARG A 223 6.86 -13.20 8.12
C ARG A 223 5.55 -12.94 8.87
N TYR A 224 4.50 -12.50 8.17
CA TYR A 224 3.20 -12.24 8.79
C TYR A 224 2.60 -13.50 9.43
N ALA A 225 2.82 -14.70 8.89
CA ALA A 225 2.28 -15.94 9.46
C ALA A 225 2.71 -16.15 10.92
N THR A 226 3.93 -15.76 11.27
CA THR A 226 4.51 -15.93 12.62
C THR A 226 4.47 -14.66 13.47
N HIS A 227 4.45 -13.48 12.86
CA HIS A 227 4.57 -12.19 13.59
C HIS A 227 3.30 -11.35 13.56
N GLY A 228 2.33 -11.66 12.69
CA GLY A 228 1.11 -10.86 12.51
C GLY A 228 0.33 -10.63 13.80
N HIS A 229 0.43 -11.55 14.77
CA HIS A 229 -0.22 -11.44 16.08
C HIS A 229 0.19 -10.21 16.91
N GLY A 230 1.36 -9.62 16.64
CA GLY A 230 1.85 -8.46 17.40
C GLY A 230 1.09 -7.17 17.10
N GLU A 231 0.74 -6.94 15.84
CA GLU A 231 -0.19 -5.89 15.43
C GLU A 231 -0.84 -6.26 14.08
N PRO A 232 -1.95 -7.02 14.09
CA PRO A 232 -2.51 -7.65 12.90
C PRO A 232 -2.84 -6.69 11.76
N VAL A 233 -3.33 -5.49 12.09
CA VAL A 233 -3.71 -4.46 11.12
C VAL A 233 -2.48 -3.79 10.52
N MET A 234 -1.55 -3.33 11.36
CA MET A 234 -0.41 -2.56 10.88
C MET A 234 0.66 -3.42 10.21
N LEU A 235 0.84 -4.69 10.61
CA LEU A 235 1.89 -5.54 10.04
C LEU A 235 1.63 -5.97 8.58
N VAL A 236 0.39 -5.93 8.09
CA VAL A 236 0.11 -6.20 6.66
C VAL A 236 0.84 -5.22 5.75
N HIS A 237 1.09 -3.99 6.23
CA HIS A 237 1.76 -2.91 5.49
C HIS A 237 3.20 -3.26 5.11
N ALA A 238 3.85 -4.13 5.88
CA ALA A 238 5.20 -4.59 5.57
C ALA A 238 5.26 -5.38 4.25
N ALA A 239 4.15 -5.99 3.83
CA ALA A 239 4.02 -6.76 2.59
C ALA A 239 3.21 -6.04 1.50
N THR A 240 2.13 -5.34 1.87
CA THR A 240 1.27 -4.67 0.87
C THR A 240 1.96 -3.46 0.22
N ALA A 241 2.78 -2.71 0.96
CA ALA A 241 3.53 -1.58 0.41
C ALA A 241 4.60 -1.99 -0.63
N PRO A 242 5.53 -2.94 -0.36
CA PRO A 242 6.46 -3.38 -1.40
C PRO A 242 5.74 -4.10 -2.56
N ASN A 243 4.62 -4.77 -2.33
CA ASN A 243 3.86 -5.38 -3.42
C ASN A 243 3.18 -4.33 -4.31
N ALA A 244 2.71 -3.22 -3.75
CA ALA A 244 2.21 -2.09 -4.52
C ALA A 244 3.30 -1.45 -5.38
N VAL A 245 4.53 -1.35 -4.86
CA VAL A 245 5.70 -0.93 -5.66
C VAL A 245 5.98 -1.92 -6.78
N LEU A 246 5.96 -3.24 -6.50
CA LEU A 246 6.21 -4.30 -7.48
C LEU A 246 5.19 -4.25 -8.63
N ARG A 247 3.90 -4.12 -8.29
CA ARG A 247 2.79 -3.95 -9.23
C ARG A 247 2.92 -2.70 -10.10
N THR A 248 3.66 -1.70 -9.63
CA THR A 248 3.85 -0.42 -10.34
C THR A 248 5.03 -0.45 -11.31
N LEU A 249 6.05 -1.32 -11.11
CA LEU A 249 7.26 -1.35 -11.94
C LEU A 249 7.00 -1.41 -13.46
N PRO A 250 6.04 -2.21 -13.99
CA PRO A 250 5.76 -2.26 -15.43
C PRO A 250 5.20 -0.95 -16.03
N ALA A 251 4.77 -0.01 -15.19
CA ALA A 251 4.33 1.31 -15.60
C ALA A 251 5.47 2.35 -15.65
N LEU A 252 6.61 2.05 -15.03
CA LEU A 252 7.71 3.00 -14.81
C LEU A 252 8.89 2.76 -15.76
N PRO A 253 9.64 3.83 -16.12
CA PRO A 253 10.97 3.69 -16.70
C PRO A 253 11.87 2.80 -15.85
N ARG A 254 12.64 1.92 -16.49
CA ARG A 254 13.43 0.87 -15.83
C ARG A 254 14.52 1.44 -14.90
N GLU A 255 15.04 2.61 -15.20
CA GLU A 255 16.00 3.35 -14.38
C GLU A 255 15.47 3.70 -12.98
N LEU A 256 14.14 3.74 -12.78
CA LEU A 256 13.52 4.02 -11.48
C LEU A 256 13.41 2.77 -10.59
N TRP A 257 13.64 1.56 -11.11
CA TRP A 257 13.35 0.33 -10.38
C TRP A 257 14.27 0.13 -9.17
N ALA A 258 15.56 0.48 -9.28
CA ALA A 258 16.50 0.37 -8.16
C ALA A 258 16.14 1.32 -6.99
N ALA A 259 15.75 2.56 -7.29
CA ALA A 259 15.27 3.50 -6.28
C ALA A 259 13.94 3.04 -5.64
N SER A 260 13.09 2.39 -6.44
CA SER A 260 11.82 1.82 -5.99
C SER A 260 12.02 0.68 -5.00
N LEU A 261 12.98 -0.22 -5.27
CA LEU A 261 13.39 -1.26 -4.33
C LEU A 261 13.89 -0.65 -3.00
N ALA A 262 14.75 0.36 -3.07
CA ALA A 262 15.31 0.98 -1.87
C ALA A 262 14.23 1.60 -0.97
N ALA A 263 13.27 2.31 -1.58
CA ALA A 263 12.14 2.88 -0.87
C ALA A 263 11.20 1.80 -0.30
N ALA A 264 10.90 0.75 -1.08
CA ALA A 264 10.09 -0.38 -0.62
C ALA A 264 10.72 -1.10 0.58
N TRP A 265 12.03 -1.35 0.52
CA TRP A 265 12.80 -1.89 1.65
C TRP A 265 12.68 -1.00 2.89
N ALA A 266 12.88 0.32 2.74
CA ALA A 266 12.78 1.25 3.86
C ALA A 266 11.37 1.26 4.49
N ALA A 267 10.32 1.16 3.67
CA ALA A 267 8.94 1.08 4.15
C ALA A 267 8.69 -0.21 4.94
N SER A 268 9.08 -1.37 4.40
CA SER A 268 8.93 -2.67 5.09
C SER A 268 9.72 -2.71 6.39
N ALA A 269 10.98 -2.26 6.38
CA ALA A 269 11.82 -2.20 7.58
C ALA A 269 11.24 -1.25 8.64
N ALA A 270 10.69 -0.09 8.23
CA ALA A 270 10.07 0.84 9.15
C ALA A 270 8.82 0.26 9.83
N VAL A 271 7.94 -0.42 9.08
CA VAL A 271 6.76 -1.10 9.64
C VAL A 271 7.19 -2.26 10.55
N THR A 272 8.17 -3.06 10.14
CA THR A 272 8.71 -4.15 10.97
C THR A 272 9.29 -3.62 12.29
N ALA A 273 10.13 -2.59 12.26
CA ALA A 273 10.66 -1.96 13.47
C ALA A 273 9.54 -1.44 14.38
N ALA A 274 8.51 -0.83 13.79
CA ALA A 274 7.42 -0.23 14.52
C ALA A 274 6.47 -1.24 15.18
N TYR A 275 6.34 -2.47 14.66
CA TYR A 275 5.25 -3.36 15.07
C TYR A 275 5.63 -4.82 15.32
N THR A 276 6.90 -5.21 15.11
CA THR A 276 7.30 -6.60 15.34
C THR A 276 7.08 -6.99 16.82
N PRO A 277 6.42 -8.13 17.09
CA PRO A 277 6.35 -8.67 18.44
C PRO A 277 7.74 -9.15 18.89
N PRO A 278 7.95 -9.33 20.22
CA PRO A 278 9.22 -9.83 20.74
C PRO A 278 9.53 -11.27 20.32
N GLU A 279 8.49 -12.09 20.13
CA GLU A 279 8.63 -13.50 19.77
C GLU A 279 7.68 -13.90 18.63
N PRO A 280 8.13 -14.77 17.71
CA PRO A 280 7.25 -15.39 16.73
C PRO A 280 6.33 -16.42 17.41
N LEU A 281 5.13 -16.58 16.87
CA LEU A 281 4.23 -17.69 17.23
C LEU A 281 4.18 -18.74 16.12
N PRO A 282 3.92 -20.02 16.45
CA PRO A 282 3.73 -21.06 15.45
C PRO A 282 2.48 -20.79 14.61
N TYR A 283 2.50 -21.27 13.37
CA TYR A 283 1.37 -21.20 12.45
C TYR A 283 1.10 -22.58 11.83
N THR A 284 -0.10 -22.76 11.31
CA THR A 284 -0.47 -23.96 10.55
C THR A 284 -0.40 -23.65 9.06
N ALA A 285 0.20 -24.55 8.28
CA ALA A 285 0.27 -24.40 6.83
C ALA A 285 -1.15 -24.25 6.24
N GLY A 286 -1.32 -23.34 5.27
CA GLY A 286 -2.58 -23.13 4.60
C GLY A 286 -2.86 -24.27 3.64
N THR A 287 -4.00 -24.95 3.80
CA THR A 287 -4.42 -26.07 2.93
C THR A 287 -5.59 -25.72 2.01
N LEU A 288 -6.19 -24.53 2.19
CA LEU A 288 -7.32 -24.10 1.38
C LEU A 288 -6.85 -23.58 0.03
N ALA A 289 -7.72 -23.71 -0.97
CA ALA A 289 -7.49 -23.13 -2.28
C ALA A 289 -7.45 -21.59 -2.19
N PRO A 290 -6.62 -20.91 -3.01
CA PRO A 290 -6.56 -19.45 -3.06
C PRO A 290 -7.93 -18.77 -3.17
N GLU A 291 -8.80 -19.29 -4.02
CA GLU A 291 -10.15 -18.77 -4.26
C GLU A 291 -11.00 -18.83 -3.00
N GLU A 292 -10.96 -19.94 -2.28
CA GLU A 292 -11.71 -20.12 -1.03
C GLU A 292 -11.21 -19.18 0.07
N ILE A 293 -9.89 -18.95 0.15
CA ILE A 293 -9.33 -17.98 1.12
C ILE A 293 -9.84 -16.58 0.82
N PHE A 294 -9.87 -16.18 -0.45
CA PHE A 294 -10.33 -14.85 -0.81
C PHE A 294 -11.84 -14.68 -0.64
N GLU A 295 -12.64 -15.71 -0.91
CA GLU A 295 -14.07 -15.72 -0.56
C GLU A 295 -14.29 -15.49 0.94
N ARG A 296 -13.49 -16.14 1.80
CA ARG A 296 -13.53 -15.91 3.25
C ARG A 296 -13.12 -14.47 3.62
N ALA A 297 -12.08 -13.92 2.98
CA ALA A 297 -11.68 -12.53 3.19
C ALA A 297 -12.78 -11.53 2.78
N ALA A 298 -13.44 -11.78 1.65
CA ALA A 298 -14.56 -10.98 1.17
C ALA A 298 -15.78 -11.06 2.11
N ALA A 299 -16.07 -12.25 2.64
CA ALA A 299 -17.12 -12.44 3.65
C ALA A 299 -16.78 -11.76 4.99
N HIS A 300 -15.52 -11.85 5.44
CA HIS A 300 -14.99 -11.19 6.64
C HIS A 300 -15.12 -9.66 6.55
N GLY A 301 -14.94 -9.09 5.36
CA GLY A 301 -15.23 -7.69 5.06
C GLY A 301 -14.22 -6.67 5.57
N ASP A 302 -13.23 -7.08 6.37
CA ASP A 302 -12.16 -6.18 6.81
C ASP A 302 -11.26 -5.79 5.63
N ASP A 303 -11.02 -4.48 5.50
CA ASP A 303 -10.27 -3.94 4.38
C ASP A 303 -8.79 -4.34 4.42
N HIS A 304 -8.17 -4.45 5.60
CA HIS A 304 -6.77 -4.89 5.75
C HIS A 304 -6.62 -6.36 5.38
N THR A 305 -7.51 -7.21 5.88
CA THR A 305 -7.60 -8.63 5.51
C THR A 305 -7.78 -8.80 4.00
N ILE A 306 -8.70 -8.07 3.36
CA ILE A 306 -8.92 -8.14 1.90
C ILE A 306 -7.64 -7.79 1.12
N LYS A 307 -7.01 -6.65 1.44
CA LYS A 307 -5.77 -6.18 0.77
C LYS A 307 -4.60 -7.17 0.99
N PHE A 308 -4.48 -7.71 2.20
CA PHE A 308 -3.40 -8.62 2.55
C PHE A 308 -3.58 -9.99 1.88
N CYS A 309 -4.79 -10.55 1.90
CA CYS A 309 -5.10 -11.78 1.16
C CYS A 309 -4.81 -11.60 -0.34
N ASP A 310 -5.20 -10.48 -0.96
CA ASP A 310 -4.83 -10.20 -2.36
C ASP A 310 -3.31 -10.17 -2.60
N THR A 311 -2.52 -9.70 -1.63
CA THR A 311 -1.05 -9.73 -1.70
C THR A 311 -0.51 -11.15 -1.54
N ALA A 312 -0.99 -11.90 -0.54
CA ALA A 312 -0.57 -13.26 -0.30
C ALA A 312 -0.89 -14.20 -1.47
N LEU A 313 -2.00 -13.96 -2.16
CA LEU A 313 -2.39 -14.69 -3.37
C LEU A 313 -1.49 -14.38 -4.59
N ASP A 314 -0.83 -13.21 -4.64
CA ASP A 314 0.19 -12.96 -5.67
C ASP A 314 1.49 -13.75 -5.39
N VAL A 315 1.79 -14.06 -4.12
CA VAL A 315 2.92 -14.93 -3.73
C VAL A 315 2.58 -16.41 -3.96
N GLY A 316 1.39 -16.84 -3.58
CA GLY A 316 0.75 -18.09 -4.03
C GLY A 316 1.27 -19.40 -3.41
N ASP A 317 2.33 -19.39 -2.62
CA ASP A 317 2.85 -20.59 -1.95
C ASP A 317 2.12 -20.96 -0.63
N PRO A 318 2.31 -22.16 -0.07
CA PRO A 318 1.60 -22.61 1.14
C PRO A 318 1.82 -21.73 2.38
N THR A 319 2.96 -21.07 2.50
CA THR A 319 3.26 -20.16 3.62
C THR A 319 2.51 -18.85 3.45
N ALA A 320 2.39 -18.33 2.22
CA ALA A 320 1.54 -17.18 1.93
C ALA A 320 0.06 -17.49 2.18
N MET A 321 -0.43 -18.69 1.85
CA MET A 321 -1.80 -19.11 2.16
C MET A 321 -2.04 -19.18 3.67
N ALA A 322 -1.05 -19.67 4.44
CA ALA A 322 -1.11 -19.64 5.89
C ALA A 322 -1.18 -18.21 6.45
N ALA A 323 -0.36 -17.30 5.92
CA ALA A 323 -0.38 -15.90 6.32
C ALA A 323 -1.74 -15.24 6.03
N ALA A 324 -2.33 -15.51 4.86
CA ALA A 324 -3.65 -15.00 4.48
C ALA A 324 -4.73 -15.48 5.46
N LEU A 325 -4.78 -16.78 5.75
CA LEU A 325 -5.69 -17.35 6.76
C LEU A 325 -5.46 -16.73 8.14
N ARG A 326 -4.20 -16.54 8.51
CA ARG A 326 -3.83 -15.91 9.78
C ARG A 326 -4.35 -14.48 9.89
N SER A 327 -4.39 -13.72 8.79
CA SER A 327 -4.98 -12.37 8.79
C SER A 327 -6.49 -12.38 9.00
N ILE A 328 -7.18 -13.41 8.49
CA ILE A 328 -8.62 -13.62 8.73
C ILE A 328 -8.88 -14.01 10.19
N GLU A 329 -7.99 -14.79 10.81
CA GLU A 329 -8.12 -15.19 12.22
C GLU A 329 -7.86 -14.04 13.21
N LEU A 330 -6.90 -13.17 12.89
CA LEU A 330 -6.40 -12.17 13.84
C LEU A 330 -7.16 -10.85 13.81
N ASN A 331 -7.71 -10.46 12.65
CA ASN A 331 -8.45 -9.20 12.52
C ASN A 331 -9.92 -9.40 12.95
N GLU A 332 -10.54 -8.33 13.43
CA GLU A 332 -11.97 -8.35 13.75
C GLU A 332 -12.80 -8.32 12.45
N PRO A 333 -13.80 -9.22 12.30
CA PRO A 333 -14.70 -9.19 11.16
C PRO A 333 -15.58 -7.94 11.19
N VAL A 334 -15.85 -7.38 10.02
CA VAL A 334 -16.74 -6.21 9.89
C VAL A 334 -18.20 -6.65 9.86
N PHE A 335 -18.47 -7.88 9.41
CA PHE A 335 -19.82 -8.47 9.25
C PHE A 335 -19.91 -9.86 9.86
#